data_AF-A0A810Q055-F1
#
_entry.id   AF-A0A810Q055-F1
#
_cell.length_a   1.000
_cell.length_b   1.000
_cell.length_c   1.000
_cell.angle_alpha   90.00
_cell.angle_beta   90.00
_cell.angle_gamma   90.00
#
_symmetry.space_group_name_H-M   'P 1'
#
loop_
_entity.id
_entity.type
_entity.pdbx_description
1 polymer ?
#
loop_
_entity_poly.entity_id
_entity_poly.type
_entity_poly.pdbx_seq_one_letter_code
_entity_poly.pdbx_strand_id
1 'polypeptide(L)'
;MGKSKKKEKYVPLTGLTGIGEDYNIYIMDPREKIIGYLIGFAAGFLAAQIMFGVVIASIVIGAAVGFYAIPVYRRYLQERRRKAILLQFRDMLDSLSNSFSAGKNTPDAFTDAYSDLKLAYGEQAPIVKEMAIIVSGLHNNFVIEDLLRDMSARCGIDDINSFAETFAVCNRLGGNLKKVVVDSRDIISDKIEIEMEIQTTVAANKNEINIMCVMPFVIIAMMGTLGQASITANTPLNVLVKLIAIFMFVIAYKLGRKITDIKV
;
A
#
# COMPACT_ATOMS: atom_id res chain seq x y z
N MET A 1 -22.26 -9.99 -23.66
CA MET A 1 -22.93 -9.31 -22.52
C MET A 1 -21.99 -9.26 -21.33
N GLY A 2 -21.11 -8.27 -21.25
CA GLY A 2 -20.25 -8.04 -20.07
C GLY A 2 -20.76 -6.83 -19.32
N LYS A 3 -21.54 -7.03 -18.25
CA LYS A 3 -21.97 -5.91 -17.40
C LYS A 3 -20.74 -5.34 -16.70
N SER A 4 -20.32 -4.16 -17.13
CA SER A 4 -19.42 -3.28 -16.40
C SER A 4 -19.97 -3.10 -14.98
N LYS A 5 -19.30 -3.71 -13.98
CA LYS A 5 -19.54 -3.40 -12.57
C LYS A 5 -19.24 -1.91 -12.40
N LYS A 6 -20.30 -1.09 -12.33
CA LYS A 6 -20.20 0.30 -11.89
C LYS A 6 -19.42 0.30 -10.58
N LYS A 7 -18.24 0.92 -10.57
CA LYS A 7 -17.51 1.19 -9.33
C LYS A 7 -18.43 2.04 -8.46
N GLU A 8 -19.02 1.45 -7.44
CA GLU A 8 -19.78 2.19 -6.44
C GLU A 8 -18.87 3.29 -5.89
N LYS A 9 -19.38 4.53 -5.89
CA LYS A 9 -18.66 5.67 -5.35
C LYS A 9 -18.55 5.45 -3.84
N TYR A 10 -17.35 5.11 -3.38
CA TYR A 10 -17.05 4.96 -1.96
C TYR A 10 -17.35 6.28 -1.24
N VAL A 11 -18.27 6.24 -0.28
CA VAL A 11 -18.66 7.39 0.54
C VAL A 11 -17.67 7.48 1.70
N PRO A 12 -17.02 8.63 1.93
CA PRO A 12 -16.08 8.78 3.04
C PRO A 12 -16.81 8.52 4.36
N LEU A 13 -16.28 7.59 5.15
CA LEU A 13 -16.82 7.28 6.47
C LEU A 13 -16.32 8.34 7.46
N THR A 14 -17.26 9.00 8.13
CA THR A 14 -16.96 9.80 9.32
C THR A 14 -17.16 8.91 10.53
N GLY A 15 -16.22 8.95 11.48
CA GLY A 15 -16.26 8.04 12.61
C GLY A 15 -17.52 8.18 13.46
N LEU A 16 -17.87 7.12 14.20
CA LEU A 16 -19.05 7.08 15.07
C LEU A 16 -19.08 8.23 16.09
N THR A 17 -17.89 8.68 16.53
CA THR A 17 -17.68 9.81 17.46
C THR A 17 -17.55 11.17 16.75
N GLY A 18 -17.69 11.22 15.43
CA GLY A 18 -17.38 12.39 14.59
C GLY A 18 -15.89 12.62 14.35
N ILE A 19 -15.02 11.77 14.91
CA ILE A 19 -13.55 11.84 14.82
C ILE A 19 -13.06 10.50 14.29
N GLY A 20 -12.22 10.51 13.26
CA GLY A 20 -11.65 9.30 12.64
C GLY A 20 -11.31 9.54 11.17
N GLU A 21 -10.09 9.19 10.77
CA GLU A 21 -9.68 9.30 9.37
C GLU A 21 -10.17 8.08 8.57
N ASP A 22 -10.63 8.34 7.36
CA ASP A 22 -10.94 7.27 6.41
C ASP A 22 -9.65 6.78 5.74
N TYR A 23 -9.22 5.57 6.10
CA TYR A 23 -7.98 4.99 5.57
C TYR A 23 -8.16 4.38 4.17
N ASN A 24 -9.39 4.26 3.68
CA ASN A 24 -9.67 3.85 2.31
C ASN A 24 -9.42 4.99 1.31
N ILE A 25 -9.52 6.25 1.76
CA ILE A 25 -9.24 7.42 0.93
C ILE A 25 -7.93 8.07 1.37
N TYR A 26 -6.84 7.70 0.72
CA TYR A 26 -5.60 8.48 0.87
C TYR A 26 -5.71 9.82 0.15
N ILE A 27 -5.76 10.89 0.94
CA ILE A 27 -5.65 12.28 0.47
C ILE A 27 -4.15 12.61 0.44
N MET A 28 -3.59 12.69 -0.77
CA MET A 28 -2.18 13.06 -0.93
C MET A 28 -1.99 14.54 -0.58
N ASP A 29 -1.00 14.81 0.25
CA ASP A 29 -0.48 16.16 0.46
C ASP A 29 0.01 16.72 -0.90
N PRO A 30 -0.23 18.01 -1.21
CA PRO A 30 0.41 18.71 -2.33
C PRO A 30 1.90 18.38 -2.51
N ARG A 31 2.66 18.22 -1.41
CA ARG A 31 4.09 17.86 -1.44
C ARG A 31 4.32 16.46 -2.02
N GLU A 32 3.53 15.48 -1.62
CA GLU A 32 3.64 14.10 -2.10
C GLU A 32 3.26 13.97 -3.58
N LYS A 33 2.29 14.79 -4.04
CA LYS A 33 1.96 14.88 -5.47
C LYS A 33 3.12 15.45 -6.27
N ILE A 34 3.77 16.49 -5.77
CA ILE A 34 4.94 17.10 -6.42
C ILE A 34 6.10 16.10 -6.46
N ILE A 35 6.36 15.38 -5.37
CA ILE A 35 7.40 14.34 -5.31
C ILE A 35 7.12 13.23 -6.33
N GLY A 36 5.89 12.70 -6.36
CA GLY A 36 5.48 11.68 -7.32
C GLY A 36 5.62 12.16 -8.78
N TYR A 37 5.23 13.41 -9.05
CA TYR A 37 5.42 14.03 -10.36
C TYR A 37 6.89 14.19 -10.72
N LEU A 38 7.73 14.70 -9.81
CA LEU A 38 9.16 14.94 -10.04
C LEU A 38 9.92 13.63 -10.30
N ILE A 39 9.63 12.57 -9.53
CA ILE A 39 10.23 11.25 -9.75
C ILE A 39 9.85 10.71 -11.12
N GLY A 40 8.55 10.78 -11.48
CA GLY A 40 8.07 10.35 -12.79
C GLY A 40 8.64 11.19 -13.94
N PHE A 41 8.74 12.50 -13.75
CA PHE A 41 9.30 13.43 -14.72
C PHE A 41 10.79 13.16 -14.95
N ALA A 42 11.58 13.05 -13.89
CA ALA A 42 13.02 12.80 -13.97
C ALA A 42 13.31 11.45 -14.65
N ALA A 43 12.59 10.39 -14.27
CA ALA A 43 12.73 9.07 -14.89
C ALA A 43 12.33 9.08 -16.37
N GLY A 44 11.19 9.69 -16.71
CA GLY A 44 10.71 9.79 -18.09
C GLY A 44 11.61 10.66 -18.97
N PHE A 45 12.10 11.79 -18.44
CA PHE A 45 13.03 12.68 -19.11
C PHE A 45 14.36 11.99 -19.40
N LEU A 46 14.96 11.32 -18.40
CA LEU A 46 16.23 10.61 -18.57
C LEU A 46 16.11 9.48 -19.60
N ALA A 47 15.04 8.68 -19.50
CA ALA A 47 14.77 7.60 -20.45
C ALA A 47 14.60 8.12 -21.89
N ALA A 48 13.80 9.17 -22.08
CA ALA A 48 13.58 9.78 -23.38
C ALA A 48 14.85 10.44 -23.93
N GLN A 49 15.65 11.08 -23.08
CA GLN A 49 16.90 11.71 -23.48
C GLN A 49 17.93 10.68 -23.94
N ILE A 50 18.04 9.54 -23.25
CA ILE A 50 18.93 8.45 -23.66
C ILE A 50 18.48 7.86 -25.00
N MET A 51 17.17 7.67 -25.22
CA MET A 51 16.69 7.02 -26.44
C MET A 51 16.66 7.94 -27.67
N PHE A 52 16.23 9.18 -27.51
CA PHE A 52 15.99 10.10 -28.63
C PHE A 52 17.01 11.23 -28.71
N GLY A 53 17.68 11.62 -27.63
CA GLY A 53 18.66 12.72 -27.62
C GLY A 53 18.07 14.11 -27.89
N VAL A 54 16.75 14.23 -28.06
CA VAL A 54 16.06 15.50 -28.34
C VAL A 54 15.44 16.05 -27.06
N VAL A 55 16.04 17.12 -26.53
CA VAL A 55 15.65 17.73 -25.24
C VAL A 55 14.16 18.09 -25.19
N ILE A 56 13.62 18.67 -26.27
CA ILE A 56 12.21 19.09 -26.33
C ILE A 56 11.27 17.88 -26.23
N ALA A 57 11.56 16.80 -26.97
CA ALA A 57 10.78 15.58 -26.91
C ALA A 57 10.87 14.93 -25.51
N SER A 58 12.06 14.97 -24.90
CA SER A 58 12.29 14.45 -23.54
C SER A 58 11.46 15.19 -22.48
N ILE A 59 11.31 16.51 -22.59
CA ILE A 59 10.46 17.30 -21.68
C ILE A 59 8.99 16.91 -21.82
N VAL A 60 8.49 16.77 -23.06
CA VAL A 60 7.09 16.40 -23.32
C VAL A 60 6.78 14.99 -22.80
N ILE A 61 7.67 14.02 -23.08
CA ILE A 61 7.53 12.64 -22.59
C ILE A 61 7.66 12.59 -21.07
N GLY A 62 8.63 13.31 -20.49
CA GLY A 62 8.81 13.42 -19.04
C GLY A 62 7.56 13.98 -18.35
N ALA A 63 6.95 15.03 -18.89
CA ALA A 63 5.72 15.60 -18.35
C ALA A 63 4.54 14.62 -18.41
N ALA A 64 4.38 13.89 -19.53
CA ALA A 64 3.33 12.88 -19.66
C ALA A 64 3.51 11.72 -18.68
N VAL A 65 4.75 11.23 -18.50
CA VAL A 65 5.08 10.17 -17.54
C VAL A 65 4.90 10.65 -16.10
N GLY A 66 5.30 11.89 -15.79
CA GLY A 66 5.09 12.51 -14.48
C GLY A 66 3.62 12.54 -14.07
N PHE A 67 2.71 12.89 -15.00
CA PHE A 67 1.28 12.86 -14.72
C PHE A 67 0.75 11.44 -14.47
N TYR A 68 1.22 10.45 -15.24
CA TYR A 68 0.86 9.04 -15.05
C TYR A 68 1.43 8.43 -13.75
N ALA A 69 2.56 8.94 -13.26
CA ALA A 69 3.21 8.46 -12.04
C ALA A 69 2.41 8.80 -10.77
N ILE A 70 1.66 9.90 -10.75
CA ILE A 70 0.86 10.35 -9.61
C ILE A 70 -0.13 9.27 -9.10
N PRO A 71 -1.03 8.70 -9.93
CA PRO A 71 -1.97 7.68 -9.46
C PRO A 71 -1.28 6.38 -9.05
N VAL A 72 -0.12 6.04 -9.63
CA VAL A 72 0.66 4.86 -9.23
C VAL A 72 1.28 5.07 -7.85
N TYR A 73 1.90 6.24 -7.63
CA TYR A 73 2.49 6.60 -6.35
C TYR A 73 1.42 6.67 -5.24
N ARG A 74 0.22 7.17 -5.56
CA ARG A 74 -0.93 7.16 -4.63
C ARG A 74 -1.29 5.77 -4.16
N ARG A 75 -1.37 4.81 -5.07
CA ARG A 75 -1.70 3.41 -4.72
C ARG A 75 -0.61 2.80 -3.86
N TYR A 76 0.65 3.06 -4.19
CA TYR A 76 1.78 2.60 -3.40
C TYR A 76 1.74 3.14 -1.96
N LEU A 77 1.46 4.43 -1.77
CA LEU A 77 1.31 5.03 -0.44
C LEU A 77 0.10 4.45 0.32
N GLN A 78 -1.02 4.22 -0.37
CA GLN A 78 -2.21 3.57 0.19
C GLN A 78 -1.89 2.16 0.70
N GLU A 79 -1.27 1.33 -0.12
CA GLU A 79 -0.89 -0.04 0.24
C GLU A 79 0.10 -0.06 1.39
N ARG A 80 1.11 0.83 1.36
CA ARG A 80 2.08 0.97 2.46
C ARG A 80 1.40 1.35 3.78
N ARG A 81 0.44 2.29 3.75
CA ARG A 81 -0.32 2.69 4.94
C ARG A 81 -1.18 1.54 5.47
N ARG A 82 -1.87 0.81 4.58
CA ARG A 82 -2.67 -0.37 4.97
C ARG A 82 -1.82 -1.47 5.61
N LYS A 83 -0.66 -1.78 5.02
CA LYS A 83 0.30 -2.75 5.60
C LYS A 83 0.79 -2.31 6.98
N ALA A 84 1.10 -1.02 7.14
CA ALA A 84 1.51 -0.48 8.45
C ALA A 84 0.39 -0.63 9.50
N ILE A 85 -0.87 -0.36 9.14
CA ILE A 85 -2.01 -0.55 10.03
C ILE A 85 -2.20 -2.02 10.39
N LEU A 86 -2.10 -2.95 9.41
CA LEU A 86 -2.25 -4.38 9.67
C LEU A 86 -1.17 -4.91 10.65
N LEU A 87 0.09 -4.49 10.47
CA LEU A 87 1.18 -4.83 11.38
C LEU A 87 0.92 -4.30 12.80
N GLN A 88 0.57 -3.02 12.91
CA GLN A 88 0.25 -2.38 14.18
C GLN A 88 -0.99 -2.99 14.86
N PHE A 89 -1.96 -3.43 14.07
CA PHE A 89 -3.14 -4.14 14.57
C PHE A 89 -2.79 -5.51 15.11
N ARG A 90 -1.86 -6.25 14.48
CA ARG A 90 -1.35 -7.51 15.04
C ARG A 90 -0.71 -7.28 16.42
N ASP A 91 0.10 -6.24 16.57
CA ASP A 91 0.70 -5.89 17.87
C ASP A 91 -0.35 -5.45 18.91
N MET A 92 -1.41 -4.76 18.48
CA MET A 92 -2.56 -4.45 19.33
C MET A 92 -3.21 -5.72 19.87
N LEU A 93 -3.42 -6.73 19.02
CA LEU A 93 -3.98 -8.01 19.43
C LEU A 93 -3.04 -8.75 20.39
N ASP A 94 -1.71 -8.67 20.20
CA ASP A 94 -0.73 -9.20 21.16
C ASP A 94 -0.91 -8.54 22.55
N SER A 95 -0.98 -7.21 22.63
CA SER A 95 -1.25 -6.50 23.90
C SER A 95 -2.60 -6.89 24.52
N LEU A 96 -3.67 -6.95 23.72
CA LEU A 96 -4.99 -7.39 24.19
C LEU A 96 -4.95 -8.82 24.75
N SER A 97 -4.23 -9.72 24.08
CA SER A 97 -4.11 -11.12 24.52
C SER A 97 -3.45 -11.24 25.88
N ASN A 98 -2.46 -10.37 26.16
CA ASN A 98 -1.77 -10.28 27.45
C ASN A 98 -2.71 -9.77 28.54
N SER A 99 -3.46 -8.69 28.28
CA SER A 99 -4.42 -8.13 29.24
C SER A 99 -5.57 -9.10 29.54
N PHE A 100 -6.14 -9.75 28.54
CA PHE A 100 -7.16 -10.78 28.76
C PHE A 100 -6.61 -12.02 29.48
N SER A 101 -5.34 -12.37 29.24
CA SER A 101 -4.67 -13.44 30.01
C SER A 101 -4.46 -13.08 31.47
N ALA A 102 -4.31 -11.80 31.80
CA ALA A 102 -4.27 -11.29 33.16
C ALA A 102 -5.66 -11.20 33.82
N GLY A 103 -6.73 -11.62 33.13
CA GLY A 103 -8.10 -11.61 33.66
C GLY A 103 -8.75 -10.22 33.68
N LYS A 104 -8.20 -9.25 32.94
CA LYS A 104 -8.80 -7.92 32.84
C LYS A 104 -10.11 -7.95 32.05
N ASN A 105 -11.02 -7.04 32.41
CA ASN A 105 -12.25 -6.83 31.66
C ASN A 105 -11.94 -6.13 30.31
N THR A 106 -12.94 -6.07 29.43
CA THR A 106 -12.77 -5.49 28.09
C THR A 106 -12.32 -4.02 28.12
N PRO A 107 -12.97 -3.10 28.85
CA PRO A 107 -12.51 -1.70 28.90
C PRO A 107 -11.05 -1.52 29.38
N ASP A 108 -10.66 -2.25 30.43
CA ASP A 108 -9.31 -2.18 30.99
C ASP A 108 -8.28 -2.76 30.01
N ALA A 109 -8.61 -3.88 29.34
CA ALA A 109 -7.75 -4.49 28.34
C ALA A 109 -7.48 -3.55 27.15
N PHE A 110 -8.49 -2.83 26.65
CA PHE A 110 -8.32 -1.84 25.59
C PHE A 110 -7.52 -0.61 26.06
N THR A 111 -7.66 -0.22 27.33
CA THR A 111 -6.90 0.89 27.92
C THR A 111 -5.42 0.56 28.09
N ASP A 112 -5.10 -0.67 28.51
CA ASP A 112 -3.74 -1.19 28.54
C ASP A 112 -3.12 -1.22 27.13
N ALA A 113 -3.83 -1.83 26.17
CA ALA A 113 -3.33 -1.96 24.81
C ALA A 113 -3.07 -0.59 24.16
N TYR A 114 -3.92 0.41 24.44
CA TYR A 114 -3.66 1.79 24.03
C TYR A 114 -2.36 2.34 24.62
N SER A 115 -2.11 2.10 25.91
CA SER A 115 -0.91 2.58 26.61
C SER A 115 0.36 1.91 26.06
N ASP A 116 0.31 0.60 25.82
CA ASP A 116 1.41 -0.16 25.22
C ASP A 116 1.74 0.34 23.81
N LEU A 117 0.73 0.49 22.95
CA LEU A 117 0.92 0.96 21.58
C LEU A 117 1.42 2.39 21.52
N LYS A 118 0.95 3.24 22.44
CA LYS A 118 1.43 4.62 22.56
C LYS A 118 2.92 4.68 22.90
N LEU A 119 3.40 3.78 23.76
CA LEU A 119 4.83 3.66 24.09
C LEU A 119 5.64 3.10 22.91
N ALA A 120 5.12 2.10 22.19
CA ALA A 120 5.82 1.44 21.09
C ALA A 120 5.94 2.30 19.83
N TYR A 121 4.86 3.02 19.47
CA TYR A 121 4.74 3.69 18.17
C TYR A 121 4.60 5.22 18.25
N GLY A 122 4.30 5.76 19.43
CA GLY A 122 4.02 7.19 19.62
C GLY A 122 2.59 7.59 19.21
N GLU A 123 2.17 8.79 19.61
CA GLU A 123 0.78 9.27 19.45
C GLU A 123 0.32 9.46 18.00
N GLN A 124 1.27 9.60 17.06
CA GLN A 124 0.96 9.88 15.66
C GLN A 124 0.69 8.63 14.83
N ALA A 125 0.94 7.45 15.38
CA ALA A 125 0.71 6.20 14.67
C ALA A 125 -0.78 5.96 14.41
N PRO A 126 -1.16 5.47 13.21
CA PRO A 126 -2.55 5.19 12.85
C PRO A 126 -3.31 4.38 13.90
N ILE A 127 -2.75 3.25 14.35
CA ILE A 127 -3.45 2.39 15.32
C ILE A 127 -3.66 3.09 16.66
N VAL A 128 -2.71 3.95 17.08
CA VAL A 128 -2.77 4.64 18.37
C VAL A 128 -3.90 5.67 18.36
N LYS A 129 -4.11 6.34 17.23
CA LYS A 129 -5.26 7.25 17.04
C LYS A 129 -6.59 6.50 17.09
N GLU A 130 -6.68 5.36 16.41
CA GLU A 130 -7.89 4.53 16.46
C GLU A 130 -8.17 3.99 17.87
N MET A 131 -7.13 3.54 18.57
CA MET A 131 -7.25 3.08 19.96
C MET A 131 -7.63 4.22 20.91
N ALA A 132 -7.14 5.44 20.69
CA ALA A 132 -7.59 6.61 21.44
C ALA A 132 -9.09 6.89 21.24
N ILE A 133 -9.60 6.73 20.01
CA ILE A 133 -11.04 6.86 19.71
C ILE A 133 -11.83 5.77 20.43
N ILE A 134 -11.36 4.52 20.40
CA ILE A 134 -12.02 3.39 21.08
C ILE A 134 -12.06 3.62 22.60
N VAL A 135 -10.92 3.91 23.23
CA VAL A 135 -10.83 4.14 24.68
C VAL A 135 -11.69 5.34 25.09
N SER A 136 -11.66 6.43 24.32
CA SER A 136 -12.54 7.58 24.57
C SER A 136 -14.02 7.24 24.37
N GLY A 137 -14.37 6.38 23.41
CA GLY A 137 -15.74 5.89 23.21
C GLY A 137 -16.22 5.06 24.39
N LEU A 138 -15.37 4.16 24.90
CA LEU A 138 -15.66 3.35 26.08
C LEU A 138 -15.93 4.21 27.32
N HIS A 139 -15.13 5.26 27.55
CA HIS A 139 -15.38 6.22 28.65
C HIS A 139 -16.72 6.98 28.50
N ASN A 140 -17.22 7.12 27.27
CA ASN A 140 -18.50 7.72 26.97
C ASN A 140 -19.65 6.69 26.90
N ASN A 141 -19.46 5.48 27.44
CA ASN A 141 -20.43 4.39 27.46
C ASN A 141 -20.88 3.89 26.08
N PHE A 142 -20.06 4.09 25.04
CA PHE A 142 -20.28 3.39 23.78
C PHE A 142 -19.92 1.90 23.90
N VAL A 143 -20.63 1.10 23.14
CA VAL A 143 -20.46 -0.35 23.07
C VAL A 143 -19.21 -0.68 22.24
N ILE A 144 -18.33 -1.55 22.74
CA ILE A 144 -17.04 -1.85 22.10
C ILE A 144 -17.20 -2.43 20.69
N GLU A 145 -18.26 -3.21 20.50
CA GLU A 145 -18.61 -3.83 19.23
C GLU A 145 -18.85 -2.79 18.13
N ASP A 146 -19.53 -1.70 18.46
CA ASP A 146 -19.82 -0.63 17.50
C ASP A 146 -18.55 0.18 17.20
N LEU A 147 -17.72 0.43 18.20
CA LEU A 147 -16.44 1.12 18.04
C LEU A 147 -15.45 0.33 17.16
N LEU A 148 -15.38 -0.99 17.36
CA LEU A 148 -14.53 -1.87 16.55
C LEU A 148 -15.02 -1.98 15.10
N ARG A 149 -16.33 -2.07 14.89
CA ARG A 149 -16.94 -2.09 13.54
C ARG A 149 -16.71 -0.78 12.80
N ASP A 150 -16.80 0.34 13.50
CA ASP A 150 -16.51 1.67 12.97
C ASP A 150 -15.04 1.80 12.56
N MET A 151 -14.10 1.38 13.43
CA MET A 151 -12.68 1.31 13.09
C MET A 151 -12.42 0.38 11.89
N SER A 152 -12.99 -0.83 11.90
CA SER A 152 -12.74 -1.82 10.85
C SER A 152 -13.24 -1.34 9.48
N ALA A 153 -14.42 -0.72 9.45
CA ALA A 153 -15.00 -0.12 8.24
C ALA A 153 -14.13 1.02 7.69
N ARG A 154 -13.59 1.89 8.55
CA ARG A 154 -12.65 2.97 8.16
C ARG A 154 -11.31 2.44 7.66
N CYS A 155 -10.78 1.39 8.28
CA CYS A 155 -9.53 0.75 7.88
C CYS A 155 -9.65 0.03 6.52
N GLY A 156 -10.81 -0.62 6.28
CA GLY A 156 -11.09 -1.37 5.05
C GLY A 156 -10.10 -2.52 4.80
N ILE A 157 -9.68 -3.18 5.88
CA ILE A 157 -8.81 -4.35 5.86
C ILE A 157 -9.65 -5.55 6.31
N ASP A 158 -9.72 -6.58 5.47
CA ASP A 158 -10.61 -7.74 5.68
C ASP A 158 -10.30 -8.50 6.98
N ASP A 159 -9.03 -8.58 7.37
CA ASP A 159 -8.59 -9.23 8.61
C ASP A 159 -9.12 -8.48 9.85
N ILE A 160 -9.12 -7.13 9.81
CA ILE A 160 -9.65 -6.30 10.90
C ILE A 160 -11.18 -6.40 10.97
N ASN A 161 -11.86 -6.44 9.82
CA ASN A 161 -13.32 -6.64 9.75
C ASN A 161 -13.72 -7.99 10.35
N SER A 162 -13.02 -9.05 9.96
CA SER A 162 -13.27 -10.41 10.44
C SER A 162 -13.07 -10.52 11.96
N PHE A 163 -12.04 -9.86 12.49
CA PHE A 163 -11.84 -9.75 13.94
C PHE A 163 -12.98 -9.00 14.61
N ALA A 164 -13.36 -7.81 14.12
CA ALA A 164 -14.41 -7.00 14.74
C ALA A 164 -15.75 -7.74 14.81
N GLU A 165 -16.11 -8.49 13.77
CA GLU A 165 -17.33 -9.31 13.75
C GLU A 165 -17.26 -10.47 14.74
N THR A 166 -16.17 -11.24 14.71
CA THR A 166 -15.99 -12.40 15.60
C THR A 166 -15.92 -11.99 17.06
N PHE A 167 -15.20 -10.89 17.36
CA PHE A 167 -15.11 -10.30 18.68
C PHE A 167 -16.48 -9.85 19.18
N ALA A 168 -17.27 -9.17 18.33
CA ALA A 168 -18.59 -8.68 18.71
C ALA A 168 -19.57 -9.81 19.08
N VAL A 169 -19.57 -10.89 18.30
CA VAL A 169 -20.38 -12.08 18.60
C VAL A 169 -19.93 -12.73 19.91
N CYS A 170 -18.62 -12.88 20.10
CA CYS A 170 -18.06 -13.51 21.30
C CYS A 170 -18.33 -12.68 22.57
N ASN A 171 -18.16 -11.36 22.50
CA ASN A 171 -18.40 -10.45 23.63
C ASN A 171 -19.87 -10.47 24.08
N ARG A 172 -20.81 -10.43 23.14
CA ARG A 172 -22.25 -10.45 23.42
C ARG A 172 -22.74 -11.79 23.97
N LEU A 173 -22.14 -12.90 23.52
CA LEU A 173 -22.52 -14.25 23.96
C LEU A 173 -21.74 -14.72 25.19
N GLY A 174 -20.82 -13.91 25.73
CA GLY A 174 -20.00 -14.27 26.89
C GLY A 174 -18.99 -15.39 26.59
N GLY A 175 -18.51 -15.47 25.35
CA GLY A 175 -17.53 -16.46 24.91
C GLY A 175 -16.10 -16.15 25.39
N ASN A 176 -15.15 -16.96 24.94
CA ASN A 176 -13.74 -16.80 25.29
C ASN A 176 -13.08 -15.72 24.41
N LEU A 177 -13.12 -14.46 24.87
CA LEU A 177 -12.50 -13.31 24.20
C LEU A 177 -10.99 -13.49 24.00
N LYS A 178 -10.29 -14.05 25.01
CA LYS A 178 -8.86 -14.36 24.91
C LYS A 178 -8.58 -15.26 23.71
N LYS A 179 -9.38 -16.31 23.53
CA LYS A 179 -9.24 -17.23 22.40
C LYS A 179 -9.43 -16.50 21.06
N VAL A 180 -10.47 -15.69 20.92
CA VAL A 180 -10.73 -14.94 19.68
C VAL A 180 -9.56 -14.01 19.33
N VAL A 181 -9.01 -13.30 20.31
CA VAL A 181 -7.87 -12.40 20.11
C VAL A 181 -6.61 -13.17 19.70
N VAL A 182 -6.28 -14.27 20.41
CA VAL A 182 -5.11 -15.11 20.11
C VAL A 182 -5.24 -15.74 18.73
N ASP A 183 -6.36 -16.40 18.43
CA ASP A 183 -6.60 -17.05 17.14
C ASP A 183 -6.48 -16.04 15.99
N SER A 184 -7.01 -14.82 16.16
CA SER A 184 -6.92 -13.77 15.13
C SER A 184 -5.49 -13.25 14.94
N ARG A 185 -4.74 -13.11 16.04
CA ARG A 185 -3.34 -12.68 16.02
C ARG A 185 -2.45 -13.73 15.37
N ASP A 186 -2.68 -15.01 15.64
CA ASP A 186 -1.97 -16.11 14.98
C ASP A 186 -2.24 -16.11 13.47
N ILE A 187 -3.51 -16.06 13.05
CA ILE A 187 -3.88 -16.03 11.62
C ILE A 187 -3.23 -14.84 10.90
N ILE A 188 -3.26 -13.66 11.50
CA ILE A 188 -2.66 -12.45 10.90
C ILE A 188 -1.14 -12.56 10.87
N SER A 189 -0.52 -13.08 11.93
CA SER A 189 0.93 -13.29 12.00
C SER A 189 1.41 -14.26 10.92
N ASP A 190 0.74 -15.41 10.79
CA ASP A 190 1.04 -16.42 9.78
C ASP A 190 0.90 -15.84 8.37
N LYS A 191 -0.16 -15.04 8.13
CA LYS A 191 -0.36 -14.37 6.84
C LYS A 191 0.75 -13.37 6.52
N ILE A 192 1.21 -12.60 7.50
CA ILE A 192 2.34 -11.67 7.34
C ILE A 192 3.63 -12.43 7.06
N GLU A 193 3.88 -13.54 7.76
CA GLU A 193 5.06 -14.38 7.55
C GLU A 193 5.09 -14.99 6.15
N ILE A 194 3.96 -15.57 5.71
CA ILE A 194 3.79 -16.08 4.34
C ILE A 194 4.00 -14.97 3.31
N GLU A 195 3.45 -13.77 3.54
CA GLU A 195 3.65 -12.63 2.62
C GLU A 195 5.14 -12.24 2.54
N MET A 196 5.86 -12.25 3.66
CA MET A 196 7.30 -11.98 3.68
C MET A 196 8.10 -13.07 2.95
N GLU A 197 7.78 -14.35 3.16
CA GLU A 197 8.42 -15.48 2.48
C GLU A 197 8.20 -15.41 0.95
N ILE A 198 7.00 -15.03 0.52
CA ILE A 198 6.71 -14.81 -0.90
C ILE A 198 7.52 -13.62 -1.43
N GLN A 199 7.57 -12.52 -0.68
CA GLN A 199 8.34 -11.35 -1.11
C GLN A 199 9.83 -11.67 -1.26
N THR A 200 10.42 -12.47 -0.37
CA THR A 200 11.84 -12.87 -0.46
C THR A 200 12.06 -13.86 -1.60
N THR A 201 11.18 -14.84 -1.78
CA THR A 201 11.26 -15.82 -2.87
C THR A 201 11.13 -15.16 -4.24
N VAL A 202 10.23 -14.19 -4.37
CA VAL A 202 9.96 -13.48 -5.62
C VAL A 202 10.92 -12.31 -5.85
N ALA A 203 11.66 -11.87 -4.83
CA ALA A 203 12.59 -10.73 -4.93
C ALA A 203 13.64 -10.94 -6.03
N ALA A 204 14.18 -12.16 -6.17
CA ALA A 204 15.14 -12.48 -7.22
C ALA A 204 14.56 -12.26 -8.62
N ASN A 205 13.39 -12.85 -8.90
CA ASN A 205 12.69 -12.71 -10.17
C ASN A 205 12.30 -11.25 -10.46
N LYS A 206 11.88 -10.51 -9.44
CA LYS A 206 11.54 -9.09 -9.56
C LYS A 206 12.78 -8.25 -9.89
N ASN A 207 13.92 -8.55 -9.28
CA ASN A 207 15.17 -7.86 -9.55
C ASN A 207 15.67 -8.12 -10.98
N GLU A 208 15.55 -9.36 -11.46
CA GLU A 208 15.88 -9.71 -12.84
C GLU A 208 15.06 -8.89 -13.84
N ILE A 209 13.74 -8.82 -13.67
CA ILE A 209 12.86 -7.99 -14.50
C ILE A 209 13.26 -6.51 -14.44
N ASN A 210 13.61 -6.01 -13.25
CA ASN A 210 14.07 -4.62 -13.10
C ASN A 210 15.38 -4.36 -13.88
N ILE A 211 16.34 -5.29 -13.83
CA ILE A 211 17.59 -5.20 -14.59
C ILE A 211 17.31 -5.22 -16.09
N MET A 212 16.45 -6.12 -16.57
CA MET A 212 16.05 -6.20 -17.98
C MET A 212 15.36 -4.92 -18.46
N CYS A 213 14.65 -4.19 -17.59
CA CYS A 213 14.03 -2.91 -17.94
C CYS A 213 15.06 -1.78 -18.12
N VAL A 214 16.17 -1.83 -17.40
CA VAL A 214 17.23 -0.79 -17.46
C VAL A 214 18.20 -1.07 -18.62
N MET A 215 18.41 -2.34 -18.97
CA MET A 215 19.37 -2.78 -19.98
C MET A 215 19.29 -2.06 -21.34
N PRO A 216 18.10 -1.79 -21.94
CA PRO A 216 18.01 -1.11 -23.24
C PRO A 216 18.57 0.32 -23.20
N PHE A 217 18.40 1.02 -22.08
CA PHE A 217 18.92 2.36 -21.89
C PHE A 217 20.44 2.36 -21.76
N VAL A 218 20.99 1.38 -21.03
CA VAL A 218 22.45 1.20 -20.90
C VAL A 218 23.07 0.93 -22.27
N ILE A 219 22.50 0.03 -23.06
CA ILE A 219 23.01 -0.31 -24.40
C ILE A 219 23.02 0.94 -25.30
N ILE A 220 21.91 1.69 -25.36
CA ILE A 220 21.83 2.89 -26.21
C ILE A 220 22.80 3.98 -25.74
N ALA A 221 22.94 4.18 -24.43
CA ALA A 221 23.89 5.13 -23.88
C ALA A 221 25.34 4.76 -24.25
N MET A 222 25.72 3.48 -24.11
CA MET A 222 27.04 2.99 -24.51
C MET A 222 27.29 3.16 -26.01
N MET A 223 26.31 2.80 -26.85
CA MET A 223 26.42 2.98 -28.31
C MET A 223 26.58 4.44 -28.72
N GLY A 224 25.95 5.37 -28.00
CA GLY A 224 26.15 6.81 -28.18
C GLY A 224 27.59 7.27 -27.90
N THR A 225 28.24 6.69 -26.90
CA THR A 225 29.64 7.01 -26.54
C THR A 225 30.69 6.35 -27.42
N LEU A 226 30.39 5.18 -27.99
CA LEU A 226 31.32 4.38 -28.81
C LEU A 226 31.42 4.86 -30.29
N GLY A 227 30.84 6.02 -30.62
CA GLY A 227 30.93 6.60 -31.97
C GLY A 227 30.02 5.97 -33.03
N GLN A 228 29.13 5.05 -32.66
CA GLN A 228 28.12 4.46 -33.57
C GLN A 228 26.91 5.40 -33.76
N ALA A 229 27.17 6.66 -34.07
CA ALA A 229 26.18 7.72 -34.17
C ALA A 229 25.07 7.43 -35.19
N SER A 230 25.32 6.60 -36.20
CA SER A 230 24.33 6.23 -37.23
C SER A 230 23.12 5.45 -36.68
N ILE A 231 23.29 4.69 -35.60
CA ILE A 231 22.23 3.89 -34.98
C ILE A 231 21.45 4.74 -33.96
N THR A 232 22.15 5.63 -33.26
CA THR A 232 21.56 6.59 -32.32
C THR A 232 20.92 7.78 -33.01
N ALA A 233 21.29 8.07 -34.27
CA ALA A 233 20.73 9.15 -35.08
C ALA A 233 19.21 9.03 -35.24
N ASN A 234 18.54 10.17 -35.32
CA ASN A 234 17.10 10.28 -35.48
C ASN A 234 16.70 10.33 -36.95
N THR A 235 17.06 9.30 -37.73
CA THR A 235 16.45 9.10 -39.04
C THR A 235 15.00 8.59 -38.85
N PRO A 236 14.07 8.87 -39.78
CA PRO A 236 12.67 8.40 -39.67
C PRO A 236 12.57 6.88 -39.43
N LEU A 237 13.47 6.12 -40.04
CA LEU A 237 13.57 4.67 -39.86
C LEU A 237 14.03 4.29 -38.44
N ASN A 238 15.08 4.93 -37.91
CA ASN A 238 15.57 4.66 -36.54
C ASN A 238 14.54 5.04 -35.49
N VAL A 239 13.81 6.14 -35.67
CA VAL A 239 12.73 6.55 -34.75
C VAL A 239 11.61 5.52 -34.75
N LEU A 240 11.20 5.01 -35.92
CA LEU A 240 10.18 3.97 -36.02
C LEU A 240 10.61 2.68 -35.28
N VAL A 241 11.86 2.23 -35.47
CA VAL A 241 12.40 1.05 -34.80
C VAL A 241 12.45 1.26 -33.28
N LYS A 242 12.92 2.42 -32.80
CA LYS A 242 12.93 2.76 -31.36
C LYS A 242 11.53 2.72 -30.76
N LEU A 243 10.51 3.23 -31.45
CA LEU A 243 9.12 3.21 -30.99
C LEU A 243 8.57 1.77 -30.89
N ILE A 244 8.83 0.92 -31.89
CA ILE A 244 8.42 -0.49 -31.87
C ILE A 244 9.11 -1.23 -30.71
N ALA A 245 10.40 -0.98 -30.49
CA ALA A 245 11.15 -1.58 -29.40
C ALA A 245 10.58 -1.19 -28.03
N ILE A 246 10.34 0.12 -27.80
CA ILE A 246 9.72 0.62 -26.57
C ILE A 246 8.36 -0.06 -26.34
N PHE A 247 7.54 -0.15 -27.38
CA PHE A 247 6.22 -0.78 -27.27
C PHE A 247 6.33 -2.25 -26.84
N MET A 248 7.24 -3.01 -27.46
CA MET A 248 7.52 -4.40 -27.10
C MET A 248 8.04 -4.53 -25.66
N PHE A 249 8.95 -3.66 -25.22
CA PHE A 249 9.45 -3.63 -23.85
C PHE A 249 8.35 -3.31 -22.83
N VAL A 250 7.46 -2.37 -23.13
CA VAL A 250 6.33 -2.04 -22.25
C VAL A 250 5.40 -3.24 -22.09
N ILE A 251 5.15 -4.00 -23.16
CA ILE A 251 4.35 -5.23 -23.10
C ILE A 251 5.08 -6.29 -22.26
N ALA A 252 6.35 -6.56 -22.56
CA ALA A 252 7.16 -7.53 -21.82
C ALA A 252 7.21 -7.20 -20.33
N TYR A 253 7.40 -5.94 -19.97
CA TYR A 253 7.41 -5.48 -18.59
C TYR A 253 6.05 -5.62 -17.89
N LYS A 254 4.95 -5.33 -18.58
CA LYS A 254 3.61 -5.55 -18.04
C LYS A 254 3.34 -7.04 -17.79
N LEU A 255 3.80 -7.90 -18.70
CA LEU A 255 3.66 -9.34 -18.58
C LEU A 255 4.51 -9.88 -17.43
N GLY A 256 5.78 -9.46 -17.34
CA GLY A 256 6.69 -9.80 -16.25
C GLY A 256 6.11 -9.39 -14.90
N ARG A 257 5.67 -8.12 -14.74
CA ARG A 257 5.03 -7.67 -13.50
C ARG A 257 3.79 -8.47 -13.15
N LYS A 258 2.97 -8.88 -14.12
CA LYS A 258 1.77 -9.68 -13.86
C LYS A 258 2.11 -11.10 -13.35
N ILE A 259 3.21 -11.68 -13.83
CA ILE A 259 3.66 -13.01 -13.38
C ILE A 259 4.28 -12.93 -11.98
N THR A 260 4.98 -11.84 -11.69
CA THR A 260 5.66 -11.61 -10.40
C THR A 260 4.73 -11.06 -9.32
N ASP A 261 3.58 -10.49 -9.67
CA ASP A 261 2.57 -10.00 -8.72
C ASP A 261 1.73 -11.19 -8.21
N ILE A 262 2.29 -11.91 -7.24
CA ILE A 262 1.58 -12.96 -6.52
C ILE A 262 0.77 -12.29 -5.40
N LYS A 263 -0.55 -12.31 -5.53
CA LYS A 263 -1.47 -11.90 -4.46
C LYS A 263 -1.82 -13.12 -3.61
N VAL A 264 -1.65 -12.97 -2.30
CA VAL A 264 -2.20 -13.86 -1.28
C VAL A 264 -3.53 -13.32 -0.80
#